data_AF-A0A413W293-F1
#
_entry.id   AF-A0A413W293-F1
#
_cell.length_a   1.000
_cell.length_b   1.000
_cell.length_c   1.000
_cell.angle_alpha   90.00
_cell.angle_beta   90.00
_cell.angle_gamma   90.00
#
_symmetry.space_group_name_H-M   'P 1'
#
loop_
_entity.id
_entity.type
_entity.pdbx_description
1 polymer ?
#
loop_
_entity_poly.entity_id
_entity_poly.type
_entity_poly.pdbx_seq_one_letter_code
_entity_poly.pdbx_strand_id
1 'polypeptide(L)'
;MRYTNVFHHLIKSSPFAKKRIRELTEDDIYTFIQTILMDKDLSTKEYGNVKTVLQGMIRYARFEKKYTSINISNFFGDFRVGKNILKKSEKTDAQKCFTDEERIRIWNTSYSAY
;
A
#
# COMPACT_ATOMS: atom_id res chain seq x y z
N MET A 1 9.87 -9.31 -0.18
CA MET A 1 9.35 -8.59 1.01
C MET A 1 8.20 -7.68 0.60
N ARG A 2 7.02 -7.81 1.24
CA ARG A 2 5.77 -7.10 0.89
C ARG A 2 5.94 -5.57 0.78
N TYR A 3 6.71 -4.97 1.68
CA TYR A 3 6.89 -3.51 1.74
C TYR A 3 7.89 -2.96 0.71
N THR A 4 8.87 -3.77 0.29
CA THR A 4 9.83 -3.41 -0.76
C THR A 4 9.12 -3.18 -2.08
N ASN A 5 8.20 -4.07 -2.46
CA ASN A 5 7.45 -3.93 -3.71
C ASN A 5 6.57 -2.68 -3.70
N VAL A 6 5.92 -2.38 -2.57
CA VAL A 6 5.12 -1.16 -2.40
C VAL A 6 5.99 0.08 -2.58
N PHE A 7 7.15 0.14 -1.93
CA PHE A 7 8.07 1.25 -2.06
C PHE A 7 8.53 1.43 -3.52
N HIS A 8 8.97 0.35 -4.18
CA HIS A 8 9.49 0.44 -5.55
C HIS A 8 8.42 0.82 -6.58
N HIS A 9 7.21 0.29 -6.48
CA HIS A 9 6.17 0.49 -7.50
C HIS A 9 5.33 1.74 -7.31
N LEU A 10 5.17 2.23 -6.07
CA LEU A 10 4.26 3.34 -5.78
C LEU A 10 4.97 4.60 -5.28
N ILE A 11 6.07 4.45 -4.56
CA ILE A 11 6.76 5.59 -3.95
C ILE A 11 7.96 6.02 -4.80
N LYS A 12 8.89 5.10 -5.10
CA LYS A 12 10.17 5.42 -5.77
C LYS A 12 9.99 6.07 -7.14
N SER A 13 9.00 5.65 -7.91
CA SER A 13 8.73 6.17 -9.25
C SER A 13 7.89 7.45 -9.26
N SER A 14 7.33 7.86 -8.13
CA SER A 14 6.45 9.04 -8.08
C SER A 14 7.24 10.34 -7.93
N PRO A 15 6.67 11.49 -8.32
CA PRO A 15 7.27 12.80 -8.08
C PRO A 15 7.57 13.05 -6.60
N PHE A 16 6.79 12.45 -5.69
CA PHE A 16 6.99 12.53 -4.25
C PHE A 16 8.40 12.08 -3.82
N ALA A 17 8.92 10.99 -4.41
CA ALA A 17 10.27 10.50 -4.08
C ALA A 17 11.41 11.35 -4.65
N LYS A 18 11.14 12.27 -5.59
CA LYS A 18 12.15 13.18 -6.14
C LYS A 18 12.40 14.38 -5.24
N LYS A 19 11.45 14.73 -4.37
CA LYS A 19 11.57 15.85 -3.42
C LYS A 19 12.44 15.43 -2.23
N ARG A 20 13.27 16.35 -1.73
CA ARG A 20 14.07 16.08 -0.53
C ARG A 20 13.14 16.00 0.67
N ILE A 21 13.37 15.04 1.57
CA ILE A 21 12.49 14.81 2.73
C ILE A 21 12.40 16.02 3.68
N ARG A 22 13.41 16.89 3.69
CA ARG A 22 13.42 18.17 4.43
C ARG A 22 12.56 19.28 3.82
N GLU A 23 12.23 19.14 2.55
CA GLU A 23 11.40 20.09 1.77
C GLU A 23 9.98 19.56 1.58
N LEU A 24 9.70 18.33 2.03
CA LEU A 24 8.34 17.79 2.02
C LEU A 24 7.47 18.59 2.98
N THR A 25 6.24 18.86 2.54
CA THR A 25 5.15 19.42 3.32
C THR A 25 4.04 18.39 3.50
N GLU A 26 3.09 18.67 4.39
CA GLU A 26 1.89 17.83 4.54
C GLU A 26 1.02 17.84 3.27
N ASP A 27 1.03 18.94 2.51
CA ASP A 27 0.32 19.05 1.23
C ASP A 27 0.93 18.16 0.14
N ASP A 28 2.26 18.03 0.09
CA ASP A 28 2.92 17.07 -0.82
C ASP A 28 2.49 15.63 -0.49
N ILE A 29 2.39 15.31 0.80
CA ILE A 29 1.94 13.99 1.28
C ILE A 29 0.47 13.77 0.90
N TYR A 30 -0.37 14.78 1.11
CA TYR A 30 -1.78 14.75 0.75
C TYR A 30 -1.96 14.50 -0.75
N THR A 31 -1.29 15.31 -1.58
CA THR A 31 -1.32 15.20 -3.04
C THR A 31 -0.84 13.82 -3.50
N PHE A 32 0.27 13.34 -2.96
CA PHE A 32 0.76 12.00 -3.27
C PHE A 32 -0.27 10.91 -2.97
N ILE A 33 -0.90 10.96 -1.78
CA ILE A 33 -1.91 9.98 -1.40
C ILE A 33 -3.14 10.09 -2.32
N GLN A 34 -3.57 11.28 -2.69
CA GLN A 34 -4.67 11.44 -3.64
C GLN A 34 -4.33 10.85 -5.02
N THR A 35 -3.14 11.12 -5.56
CA THR A 35 -2.70 10.56 -6.85
C THR A 35 -2.73 9.04 -6.83
N ILE A 36 -2.17 8.39 -5.81
CA ILE A 36 -2.19 6.91 -5.75
C ILE A 36 -3.60 6.35 -5.57
N LEU A 37 -4.49 7.06 -4.89
CA LEU A 37 -5.86 6.61 -4.68
C LEU A 37 -6.69 6.74 -5.96
N MET A 38 -6.49 7.81 -6.74
CA MET A 38 -7.21 8.06 -8.00
C MET A 38 -6.66 7.23 -9.16
N ASP A 39 -5.34 7.09 -9.29
CA ASP A 39 -4.72 6.54 -10.50
C ASP A 39 -4.53 5.02 -10.48
N LYS A 40 -4.54 4.38 -9.29
CA LYS A 40 -4.08 2.99 -9.14
C LYS A 40 -5.15 1.99 -8.70
N ASP A 41 -6.42 2.40 -8.57
CA ASP A 41 -7.56 1.55 -8.16
C ASP A 41 -7.21 0.65 -6.96
N LEU A 42 -6.56 1.22 -5.95
CA LEU A 42 -5.98 0.48 -4.84
C LEU A 42 -7.07 -0.20 -4.00
N SER A 43 -6.83 -1.46 -3.65
CA SER A 43 -7.62 -2.11 -2.59
C SER A 43 -7.30 -1.51 -1.22
N THR A 44 -8.23 -1.63 -0.27
CA THR A 44 -8.02 -1.23 1.14
C THR A 44 -6.74 -1.83 1.73
N LYS A 45 -6.40 -3.07 1.36
CA LYS A 45 -5.20 -3.77 1.82
C LYS A 45 -3.92 -3.14 1.27
N GLU A 46 -3.91 -2.76 0.01
CA GLU A 46 -2.74 -2.13 -0.62
C GLU A 46 -2.52 -0.73 -0.09
N TYR A 47 -3.59 0.06 0.05
CA TYR A 47 -3.52 1.37 0.68
C TYR A 47 -3.00 1.28 2.13
N GLY A 48 -3.45 0.28 2.90
CA GLY A 48 -2.92 0.01 4.24
C GLY A 48 -1.40 -0.20 4.23
N ASN A 49 -0.86 -0.94 3.25
CA ASN A 49 0.59 -1.13 3.13
C ASN A 49 1.32 0.16 2.78
N VAL A 50 0.76 0.99 1.89
CA VAL A 50 1.34 2.30 1.55
C VAL A 50 1.40 3.18 2.79
N LYS A 51 0.30 3.25 3.56
CA LYS A 51 0.25 3.99 4.82
C LYS A 51 1.34 3.53 5.79
N THR A 52 1.52 2.22 5.97
CA THR A 52 2.59 1.66 6.83
C THR A 52 3.98 2.09 6.38
N VAL A 53 4.27 1.99 5.08
CA VAL A 53 5.59 2.38 4.53
C VAL A 53 5.83 3.88 4.71
N LEU A 54 4.84 4.71 4.37
CA LEU A 54 4.93 6.16 4.46
C LEU A 54 5.11 6.63 5.92
N GLN A 55 4.37 6.04 6.86
CA GLN A 55 4.55 6.28 8.29
C GLN A 55 5.95 5.91 8.76
N GLY A 56 6.47 4.76 8.34
CA GLY A 56 7.82 4.32 8.70
C GLY A 56 8.90 5.28 8.19
N MET A 57 8.83 5.66 6.91
CA MET A 57 9.77 6.58 6.29
C MET A 57 9.81 7.95 6.99
N ILE A 58 8.64 8.55 7.21
CA ILE A 58 8.56 9.90 7.78
C ILE A 58 8.89 9.90 9.27
N ARG A 59 8.46 8.87 10.04
CA ARG A 59 8.86 8.73 11.45
C ARG A 59 10.38 8.60 11.58
N TYR A 60 11.00 7.75 10.76
CA TYR A 60 12.45 7.60 10.75
C TYR A 60 13.15 8.93 10.42
N ALA A 61 12.68 9.63 9.39
CA ALA A 61 13.25 10.92 9.01
C ALA A 61 13.10 11.99 10.09
N ARG A 62 11.99 11.99 10.83
CA ARG A 62 11.74 12.92 11.93
C ARG A 62 12.58 12.60 13.17
N PHE A 63 12.51 11.37 13.67
CA PHE A 63 13.08 11.03 14.98
C PHE A 63 14.57 10.69 14.91
N GLU A 64 14.97 9.85 13.94
CA GLU A 64 16.36 9.37 13.85
C GLU A 64 17.26 10.35 13.12
N LYS A 65 16.74 11.03 12.09
CA LYS A 65 17.53 11.92 11.24
C LYS A 65 17.29 13.40 11.47
N LYS A 66 16.19 13.78 12.13
CA LYS A 66 15.77 15.18 12.35
C LYS A 66 15.71 16.00 11.05
N TYR A 67 15.34 15.35 9.95
CA TYR A 67 15.26 16.00 8.63
C TYR A 67 13.93 16.70 8.40
N THR A 68 12.89 16.34 9.13
CA THR A 68 11.55 16.93 9.00
C THR A 68 10.89 17.04 10.36
N SER A 69 10.02 18.03 10.53
CA SER A 69 9.16 18.19 11.70
C SER A 69 7.78 17.55 11.53
N ILE A 70 7.48 17.00 10.34
CA ILE A 70 6.15 16.47 10.01
C ILE A 70 5.76 15.35 10.96
N ASN A 71 4.58 15.49 11.58
CA ASN A 71 3.98 14.45 12.39
C ASN A 71 3.02 13.62 11.55
N ILE A 72 3.55 12.60 10.89
CA ILE A 72 2.75 11.71 10.02
C ILE A 72 1.59 11.01 10.75
N SER A 73 1.67 10.82 12.06
CA SER A 73 0.57 10.24 12.85
C SER A 73 -0.61 11.21 12.95
N ASN A 74 -0.32 12.50 13.21
CA ASN A 74 -1.34 13.55 13.29
C ASN A 74 -1.97 13.76 11.92
N PHE A 75 -1.13 13.90 10.88
CA PHE A 75 -1.59 14.00 9.49
C PHE A 75 -2.62 12.90 9.16
N PHE A 76 -2.31 11.63 9.43
CA PHE A 76 -3.24 10.53 9.15
C PHE A 76 -4.46 10.46 10.07
N GLY A 77 -4.43 11.11 11.23
CA GLY A 77 -5.59 11.27 12.10
C GLY A 77 -6.60 12.25 11.51
N ASP A 78 -6.10 13.34 10.92
CA ASP A 78 -6.91 14.37 10.27
C ASP A 78 -7.26 14.04 8.81
N PHE A 79 -6.49 13.14 8.19
CA PHE A 79 -6.67 12.73 6.80
C PHE A 79 -8.01 12.01 6.57
N ARG A 80 -8.92 12.69 5.87
CA ARG A 80 -10.22 12.11 5.46
C ARG A 80 -10.19 11.74 3.98
N VAL A 81 -10.35 10.45 3.69
CA VAL A 81 -10.61 9.94 2.35
C VAL A 81 -12.12 9.78 2.19
N GLY A 82 -12.67 10.17 1.04
CA GLY A 82 -14.07 9.88 0.69
C GLY A 82 -14.36 8.38 0.79
N LYS A 83 -15.50 8.00 1.40
CA LYS A 83 -15.85 6.60 1.73
C LYS A 83 -15.85 5.62 0.54
N ASN A 84 -15.88 6.13 -0.70
CA ASN A 84 -16.02 5.34 -1.92
C ASN A 84 -14.77 5.33 -2.83
N ILE A 85 -13.63 5.86 -2.36
CA ILE A 85 -12.43 6.02 -3.22
C ILE A 85 -11.61 4.71 -3.30
N LEU A 86 -11.76 3.81 -2.34
CA LEU A 86 -11.03 2.54 -2.32
C LEU A 86 -11.84 1.40 -2.94
N LYS A 87 -11.18 0.56 -3.74
CA LYS A 87 -11.80 -0.61 -4.34
C LYS A 87 -12.22 -1.61 -3.27
N LYS A 88 -13.49 -2.02 -3.30
CA LYS A 88 -13.94 -3.17 -2.51
C LYS A 88 -13.33 -4.43 -3.07
N SER A 89 -12.67 -5.20 -2.21
CA SER A 89 -12.21 -6.56 -2.54
C SER A 89 -13.43 -7.49 -2.54
N GLU A 90 -14.23 -7.47 -3.60
CA GLU A 90 -15.27 -8.47 -3.83
C GLU A 90 -14.63 -9.67 -4.52
N LYS A 91 -14.49 -10.78 -3.78
CA LYS A 91 -14.13 -12.08 -4.34
C LYS A 91 -15.40 -12.86 -4.58
N THR A 92 -15.58 -13.40 -5.78
CA THR A 92 -16.70 -14.30 -6.07
C THR A 92 -16.52 -15.62 -5.33
N ASP A 93 -17.60 -16.34 -5.03
CA ASP A 93 -17.51 -17.63 -4.32
C ASP A 93 -16.71 -18.68 -5.10
N ALA A 94 -16.75 -18.60 -6.44
CA ALA A 94 -15.89 -19.40 -7.33
C ALA A 94 -14.39 -19.12 -7.14
N GLN A 95 -14.00 -17.94 -6.66
CA GLN A 95 -12.60 -17.61 -6.34
C GLN A 95 -12.20 -17.99 -4.91
N LYS A 96 -13.14 -18.44 -4.07
CA LYS A 96 -12.89 -18.84 -2.68
C LYS A 96 -12.71 -20.34 -2.51
N CYS A 97 -13.28 -21.13 -3.42
CA CYS A 97 -13.27 -22.59 -3.37
C CYS A 97 -12.50 -23.16 -4.55
N PHE A 98 -11.68 -24.19 -4.30
CA PHE A 98 -11.13 -25.00 -5.39
C PHE A 98 -12.27 -25.71 -6.10
N THR A 99 -12.27 -25.63 -7.42
CA THR A 99 -13.13 -26.43 -8.29
C THR A 99 -12.78 -27.91 -8.16
N ASP A 100 -13.71 -28.79 -8.56
CA ASP A 100 -13.46 -30.24 -8.51
C ASP A 100 -12.27 -30.64 -9.40
N GLU A 101 -12.07 -29.96 -10.53
CA GLU A 101 -10.92 -30.15 -11.42
C GLU A 101 -9.60 -29.75 -10.74
N GLU A 102 -9.58 -28.63 -10.02
CA GLU A 102 -8.41 -28.21 -9.23
C GLU A 102 -8.16 -29.18 -8.08
N ARG A 103 -9.20 -29.67 -7.40
CA ARG A 103 -9.07 -30.69 -6.35
C ARG A 103 -8.46 -31.98 -6.90
N ILE A 104 -8.93 -32.46 -8.05
CA ILE A 104 -8.40 -33.67 -8.70
C ILE A 104 -6.94 -33.47 -9.11
N ARG A 105 -6.57 -32.30 -9.66
CA ARG A 105 -5.17 -32.00 -9.99
C ARG A 105 -4.28 -31.96 -8.75
N ILE A 106 -4.72 -31.29 -7.68
CA ILE A 106 -3.97 -31.22 -6.42
C ILE A 106 -3.79 -32.63 -5.84
N TRP A 107 -4.85 -33.45 -5.83
CA TRP A 107 -4.81 -34.83 -5.37
C TRP A 107 -3.81 -35.69 -6.15
N ASN A 108 -3.88 -35.66 -7.49
CA ASN A 108 -2.99 -36.44 -8.36
C ASN A 108 -1.53 -35.99 -8.26
N THR A 109 -1.28 -34.68 -8.12
CA THR A 109 0.08 -34.14 -7.97
C THR A 109 0.67 -34.48 -6.60
N SER A 110 -0.16 -34.55 -5.56
CA SER A 110 0.28 -34.86 -4.18
C SER A 110 0.58 -36.34 -3.99
N TYR A 111 -0.11 -37.22 -4.72
CA TYR A 111 0.12 -38.68 -4.66
C TYR A 111 1.06 -39.23 -5.73
N SER A 112 1.35 -38.50 -6.81
CA SER A 112 2.37 -38.90 -7.79
C SER A 112 3.81 -38.60 -7.31
N ALA A 113 3.96 -37.95 -6.15
CA ALA A 113 5.25 -37.67 -5.50
C ALA A 113 5.67 -38.75 -4.48
N TYR A 114 4.92 -39.85 -4.39
CA TYR A 114 5.23 -41.05 -3.62
C TYR A 114 5.28 -42.27 -4.52
#